data_AF-A0A2D3VQE0-F1
#
_entry.id   AF-A0A2D3VQE0-F1
#
_cell.length_a   1.000
_cell.length_b   1.000
_cell.length_c   1.000
_cell.angle_alpha   90.00
_cell.angle_beta   90.00
_cell.angle_gamma   90.00
#
_symmetry.space_group_name_H-M   'P 1'
#
loop_
_entity.id
_entity.type
_entity.pdbx_description
1 polymer ?
#
loop_
_entity_poly.entity_id
_entity_poly.type
_entity_poly.pdbx_seq_one_letter_code
_entity_poly.pdbx_strand_id
1 'polypeptide(L)' 'DGKACVSCHGADWSKSALNKSKIVSDLTHAEIATALKGYKAGTYGGPMKGLMKGQVAKYSDADLEAFAQTIGK' A
#
# COMPACT_ATOMS: atom_id res chain seq x y z
N ASP A 1 -7.73 -10.43 1.06
CA ASP A 1 -8.57 -9.73 0.05
C ASP A 1 -8.23 -8.26 -0.08
N GLY A 2 -7.46 -7.89 -1.10
CA GLY A 2 -7.11 -6.49 -1.43
C GLY A 2 -8.28 -5.62 -1.93
N LYS A 3 -9.54 -6.05 -1.74
CA LYS A 3 -10.75 -5.39 -2.25
C LYS A 3 -10.89 -3.94 -1.77
N ALA A 4 -10.48 -3.65 -0.54
CA ALA A 4 -10.48 -2.29 0.02
C ALA A 4 -9.38 -1.39 -0.57
N CYS A 5 -8.35 -1.98 -1.15
CA CYS A 5 -7.21 -1.26 -1.72
C CYS A 5 -7.49 -0.88 -3.18
N VAL A 6 -8.07 -1.81 -3.95
CA VAL A 6 -8.34 -1.63 -5.39
C VAL A 6 -9.38 -0.54 -5.68
N SER A 7 -10.23 -0.18 -4.71
CA SER A 7 -11.18 0.94 -4.86
C SER A 7 -10.48 2.27 -5.12
N CYS A 8 -9.26 2.44 -4.59
CA CYS A 8 -8.45 3.64 -4.78
C CYS A 8 -7.27 3.41 -5.72
N HIS A 9 -6.64 2.23 -5.67
CA HIS A 9 -5.42 1.91 -6.42
C HIS A 9 -5.66 1.24 -7.79
N GLY A 10 -6.92 0.92 -8.12
CA GLY A 10 -7.27 0.18 -9.34
C GLY A 10 -7.13 -1.34 -9.13
N ALA A 11 -7.88 -2.11 -9.94
CA ALA A 11 -7.86 -3.57 -9.88
C ALA A 11 -6.48 -4.16 -10.27
N ASP A 12 -5.76 -3.42 -11.11
CA ASP A 12 -4.46 -3.70 -11.68
C ASP A 12 -3.33 -2.85 -11.05
N TRP A 13 -3.63 -2.12 -9.97
CA TRP A 13 -2.64 -1.30 -9.23
C TRP A 13 -2.00 -0.16 -10.02
N SER A 14 -2.54 0.17 -11.20
CA SER A 14 -2.05 1.19 -12.12
C SER A 14 -2.53 2.61 -11.78
N LYS A 15 -3.45 2.77 -10.82
CA LYS A 15 -3.99 4.09 -10.47
C LYS A 15 -3.14 4.78 -9.40
N SER A 16 -2.85 6.05 -9.64
CA SER A 16 -2.50 6.98 -8.57
C SER A 16 -3.75 7.23 -7.72
N ALA A 17 -3.79 6.63 -6.53
CA ALA A 17 -4.90 6.78 -5.61
C ALA A 17 -5.07 8.27 -5.24
N LEU A 18 -6.26 8.79 -5.56
CA LEU A 18 -6.66 10.18 -5.31
C LEU A 18 -5.70 11.22 -5.91
N ASN A 19 -4.93 10.86 -6.95
CA ASN A 19 -3.85 11.68 -7.52
C ASN A 19 -2.77 12.08 -6.50
N LYS A 20 -2.58 11.29 -5.44
CA LYS A 20 -1.62 11.54 -4.36
C LYS A 20 -0.67 10.37 -4.08
N SER A 21 -1.05 9.14 -4.41
CA SER A 21 -0.16 7.99 -4.23
C SER A 21 0.77 7.80 -5.44
N LYS A 22 1.87 7.09 -5.22
CA LYS A 22 2.59 6.43 -6.31
C LYS A 22 1.69 5.38 -6.97
N ILE A 23 1.98 5.06 -8.22
CA ILE A 23 1.37 3.92 -8.92
C ILE A 23 1.99 2.65 -8.34
N VAL A 24 1.15 1.73 -7.86
CA VAL A 24 1.63 0.57 -7.10
C VAL A 24 2.21 -0.49 -8.02
N SER A 25 1.69 -0.64 -9.25
CA SER A 25 2.26 -1.53 -10.27
C SER A 25 3.70 -1.20 -10.66
N ASP A 26 4.14 0.04 -10.46
CA ASP A 26 5.50 0.49 -10.82
C ASP A 26 6.53 0.21 -9.72
N LEU A 27 6.06 -0.13 -8.50
CA LEU A 27 6.90 -0.40 -7.34
C LEU A 27 7.29 -1.87 -7.28
N THR A 28 8.51 -2.13 -6.83
CA THR A 28 8.95 -3.49 -6.52
C THR A 28 8.24 -4.03 -5.28
N HIS A 29 8.11 -5.35 -5.16
CA HIS A 29 7.56 -6.00 -3.97
C HIS A 29 8.22 -5.52 -2.66
N ALA A 30 9.53 -5.29 -2.68
CA ALA A 30 10.30 -4.80 -1.53
C ALA A 30 9.93 -3.36 -1.14
N GLU A 31 9.75 -2.47 -2.12
CA GLU A 31 9.30 -1.09 -1.89
C GLU A 31 7.89 -1.07 -1.32
N ILE A 32 7.00 -1.93 -1.81
CA ILE A 32 5.62 -2.04 -1.33
C ILE A 32 5.61 -2.54 0.11
N ALA A 33 6.33 -3.62 0.43
CA ALA A 33 6.43 -4.14 1.79
C ALA A 33 6.96 -3.07 2.75
N THR A 34 8.01 -2.35 2.36
CA THR A 34 8.61 -1.27 3.15
C THR A 34 7.62 -0.12 3.36
N ALA A 35 6.91 0.29 2.31
CA ALA A 35 5.90 1.34 2.38
C ALA A 35 4.74 0.95 3.31
N LEU A 36 4.19 -0.25 3.17
CA LEU A 36 3.08 -0.75 4.00
C LEU A 36 3.44 -0.79 5.48
N LYS A 37 4.62 -1.34 5.83
CA LYS A 37 5.14 -1.36 7.20
C LYS A 37 5.40 0.06 7.71
N GLY A 38 5.97 0.92 6.87
CA GLY A 38 6.19 2.32 7.20
C GLY A 38 4.90 3.10 7.45
N TYR A 39 3.83 2.85 6.69
CA TYR A 39 2.52 3.45 6.93
C TYR A 39 1.94 3.01 8.28
N LYS A 40 2.07 1.71 8.61
CA LYS A 40 1.64 1.17 9.90
C LYS A 40 2.41 1.80 11.07
N ALA A 41 3.73 1.88 10.94
CA ALA A 41 4.61 2.53 11.92
C ALA A 41 4.44 4.06 11.99
N GLY A 42 3.86 4.68 10.95
CA GLY A 42 3.74 6.13 10.83
C GLY A 42 5.05 6.84 10.46
N THR A 43 6.08 6.07 10.08
CA THR A 43 7.39 6.56 9.62
C THR A 43 7.41 6.85 8.12
N TYR A 44 6.39 6.42 7.39
CA TYR A 44 6.26 6.61 5.95
C TYR A 44 4.90 7.20 5.58
N GLY A 45 4.88 7.88 4.43
CA GLY A 45 3.68 8.43 3.82
C GLY A 45 3.62 9.95 3.87
N GLY A 46 3.32 10.56 2.72
CA GLY A 46 3.11 12.00 2.60
C GLY A 46 1.74 12.44 3.12
N PRO A 47 1.01 13.32 2.40
CA PRO A 47 -0.25 13.91 2.86
C PRO A 47 -1.34 12.89 3.27
N MET A 48 -1.34 11.71 2.64
CA MET A 48 -2.35 10.66 2.88
C MET A 48 -1.88 9.56 3.84
N LYS A 49 -0.82 9.79 4.62
CA LYS A 49 -0.30 8.78 5.57
C LYS A 49 -1.30 8.34 6.62
N GLY A 50 -2.13 9.27 7.11
CA GLY A 50 -3.14 8.95 8.13
C GLY A 50 -4.20 7.99 7.60
N LEU A 51 -4.65 8.22 6.35
CA LEU A 51 -5.58 7.33 5.66
C LEU A 51 -4.96 5.95 5.46
N MET A 52 -3.75 5.88 4.91
CA MET A 52 -3.07 4.61 4.67
C MET A 52 -2.78 3.86 5.96
N LYS A 53 -2.36 4.55 7.03
CA LYS A 53 -2.18 3.97 8.37
C LYS A 53 -3.46 3.31 8.86
N GLY A 54 -4.61 3.96 8.72
CA GLY A 54 -5.91 3.38 9.09
C GLY A 54 -6.24 2.10 8.30
N GLN A 55 -5.90 2.06 7.01
CA GLN A 55 -6.14 0.88 6.17
C GLN A 55 -5.22 -0.30 6.55
N VAL A 56 -3.94 -0.02 6.83
CA VAL A 56 -2.95 -1.07 7.12
C VAL A 56 -2.88 -1.48 8.60
N ALA A 57 -3.44 -0.68 9.52
CA ALA A 57 -3.33 -0.89 10.97
C ALA A 57 -3.81 -2.28 11.43
N LYS A 58 -4.85 -2.82 10.77
CA LYS A 58 -5.49 -4.10 11.08
C LYS A 58 -4.70 -5.35 10.65
N TYR A 59 -3.65 -5.19 9.83
CA TYR A 59 -2.86 -6.31 9.31
C TYR A 59 -1.58 -6.47 10.11
N SER A 60 -1.07 -7.70 10.24
CA SER A 60 0.26 -7.93 10.80
C SER A 60 1.36 -7.56 9.80
N ASP A 61 2.59 -7.37 10.27
CA ASP A 61 3.73 -7.08 9.39
C ASP A 61 4.00 -8.24 8.42
N ALA A 62 3.73 -9.48 8.85
CA ALA A 62 3.82 -10.68 8.02
C ALA A 62 2.73 -10.68 6.93
N ASP A 63 1.48 -10.30 7.26
CA ASP A 63 0.40 -10.19 6.26
C ASP A 63 0.72 -9.13 5.22
N LEU A 64 1.27 -7.98 5.63
CA LEU A 64 1.64 -6.90 4.71
C LEU A 64 2.81 -7.30 3.80
N GLU A 65 3.77 -8.05 4.33
CA GLU A 65 4.88 -8.58 3.54
C GLU A 65 4.40 -9.64 2.53
N ALA A 66 3.58 -10.59 2.98
CA ALA A 66 2.98 -11.60 2.11
C ALA A 66 2.11 -10.95 1.03
N PHE A 67 1.32 -9.94 1.39
CA PHE A 67 0.49 -9.21 0.44
C PHE A 67 1.33 -8.44 -0.58
N ALA A 68 2.43 -7.80 -0.16
CA ALA A 68 3.33 -7.09 -1.06
C ALA A 68 3.96 -7.98 -2.14
N GLN A 69 4.05 -9.31 -1.92
CA GLN A 69 4.51 -10.26 -2.94
C GLN A 69 3.46 -10.59 -4.02
N THR A 70 2.23 -10.09 -3.86
CA THR A 70 1.11 -10.36 -4.79
C THR A 70 0.79 -9.18 -5.71
N ILE A 71 1.50 -8.06 -5.54
CA ILE A 71 1.21 -6.78 -6.21
C ILE A 71 2.52 -6.07 -6.55
N GLY A 72 2.50 -5.20 -7.57
CA GLY A 72 3.72 -4.55 -8.05
C GLY A 72 4.42 -5.35 -9.14
N LYS A 73 5.71 -5.07 -9.34
CA LYS A 73 6.61 -5.73 -10.31
C LYS A 73 7.67 -6.59 -9.63
#